data_AF-A0A7S2NIS3-F1
#
_entry.id   AF-A0A7S2NIS3-F1
#
_cell.length_a   1.000
_cell.length_b   1.000
_cell.length_c   1.000
_cell.angle_alpha   90.00
_cell.angle_beta   90.00
_cell.angle_gamma   90.00
#
_symmetry.space_group_name_H-M   'P 1'
#
loop_
_entity.id
_entity.type
_entity.pdbx_description
1 polymer ?
#
loop_
_entity_poly.entity_id
_entity_poly.type
_entity_poly.pdbx_seq_one_letter_code
_entity_poly.pdbx_strand_id
1 'polypeptide(L)'
;GIGGAPSAGKTGFMAFSHHVPDNGHVLVVFGPHIGFSPDGTAGQFARIGQESTTTSCGAVIAAYNQLRSGGSMPADPQDMMQSWLRLKLKGAVPQVEKSDRPMIDLVFAAYKAIEEEMLAIANTHFGSGHLVLLGGIQINMPYPLPGFFMPLHFSIRAKSLEAKDLMSVFG
;
A
#
# COMPACT_ATOMS: atom_id res chain seq x y z
N GLY A 1 1.08 -6.66 -4.93
CA GLY A 1 0.24 -6.57 -6.14
C GLY A 1 0.20 -5.13 -6.63
N ILE A 2 -0.62 -4.84 -7.64
CA ILE A 2 -0.79 -3.45 -8.10
C ILE A 2 -1.31 -2.55 -6.98
N GLY A 3 -0.90 -1.28 -6.96
CA GLY A 3 -1.30 -0.33 -5.92
C GLY A 3 -0.71 -0.60 -4.52
N GLY A 4 0.14 -1.62 -4.35
CA GLY A 4 0.62 -2.05 -3.03
C GLY A 4 -0.30 -3.07 -2.34
N ALA A 5 -1.35 -3.56 -3.01
CA ALA A 5 -2.28 -4.53 -2.44
C ALA A 5 -1.56 -5.85 -2.07
N PRO A 6 -1.82 -6.44 -0.89
CA PRO A 6 -1.21 -7.71 -0.47
C PRO A 6 -1.94 -8.92 -1.08
N SER A 7 -2.00 -8.96 -2.41
CA SER A 7 -2.84 -9.88 -3.21
C SER A 7 -2.50 -11.37 -3.07
N ALA A 8 -1.34 -11.71 -2.50
CA ALA A 8 -1.01 -13.10 -2.16
C ALA A 8 -1.94 -13.66 -1.07
N GLY A 9 -2.53 -12.78 -0.25
CA GLY A 9 -3.56 -13.10 0.72
C GLY A 9 -3.09 -14.08 1.81
N LYS A 10 -4.07 -14.71 2.47
CA LYS A 10 -3.83 -15.67 3.57
C LYS A 10 -2.98 -16.86 3.13
N THR A 11 -3.22 -17.39 1.94
CA THR A 11 -2.46 -18.51 1.38
C THR A 11 -1.00 -18.13 1.16
N GLY A 12 -0.73 -16.97 0.56
CA GLY A 12 0.62 -16.47 0.34
C GLY A 12 1.36 -16.18 1.64
N PHE A 13 0.69 -15.54 2.61
CA PHE A 13 1.29 -15.27 3.92
C PHE A 13 1.60 -16.58 4.67
N MET A 14 0.71 -17.57 4.63
CA MET A 14 0.95 -18.89 5.24
C MET A 14 2.12 -19.63 4.57
N ALA A 15 2.18 -19.63 3.24
CA ALA A 15 3.29 -20.23 2.51
C ALA A 15 4.62 -19.57 2.90
N PHE A 16 4.62 -18.24 3.00
CA PHE A 16 5.76 -17.49 3.51
C PHE A 16 6.14 -17.88 4.95
N SER A 17 5.17 -18.04 5.86
CA SER A 17 5.42 -18.48 7.25
C SER A 17 6.15 -19.82 7.34
N HIS A 18 5.86 -20.78 6.46
CA HIS A 18 6.56 -22.07 6.42
C HIS A 18 8.01 -22.00 5.93
N HIS A 19 8.44 -20.88 5.36
CA HIS A 19 9.80 -20.65 4.88
C HIS A 19 10.66 -19.83 5.84
N VAL A 20 10.10 -19.42 6.98
CA VAL A 20 10.88 -18.75 8.03
C VAL A 20 11.86 -19.76 8.63
N PRO A 21 13.16 -19.41 8.74
CA PRO A 21 14.14 -20.28 9.40
C PRO A 21 13.73 -20.62 10.83
N ASP A 22 14.22 -21.74 11.36
CA ASP A 22 14.01 -22.09 12.76
C ASP A 22 14.49 -20.96 13.69
N ASN A 23 13.61 -20.52 14.59
CA ASN A 23 13.83 -19.36 15.47
C ASN A 23 14.07 -18.02 14.74
N GLY A 24 13.76 -17.96 13.44
CA GLY A 24 13.88 -16.76 12.62
C GLY A 24 12.80 -15.72 12.94
N HIS A 25 13.06 -14.48 12.52
CA HIS A 25 12.11 -13.39 12.60
C HIS A 25 11.71 -12.95 11.19
N VAL A 26 10.54 -12.33 11.09
CA VAL A 26 9.97 -11.80 9.87
C VAL A 26 9.91 -10.28 9.95
N LEU A 27 10.29 -9.60 8.88
CA LEU A 27 9.94 -8.21 8.62
C LEU A 27 9.10 -8.14 7.35
N VAL A 28 7.91 -7.56 7.44
CA VAL A 28 7.09 -7.20 6.28
C VAL A 28 7.01 -5.69 6.17
N VAL A 29 7.53 -5.14 5.08
CA VAL A 29 7.35 -3.74 4.70
C VAL A 29 6.21 -3.67 3.68
N PHE A 30 5.22 -2.82 3.92
CA PHE A 30 4.02 -2.78 3.07
C PHE A 30 3.43 -1.37 2.93
N GLY A 31 2.60 -1.20 1.91
CA GLY A 31 1.85 0.03 1.66
C GLY A 31 1.83 0.42 0.19
N PRO A 32 1.10 1.50 -0.15
CA PRO A 32 1.07 2.04 -1.50
C PRO A 32 2.30 2.92 -1.75
N HIS A 33 2.36 3.48 -2.95
CA HIS A 33 3.33 4.52 -3.27
C HIS A 33 2.66 5.72 -3.94
N ILE A 34 3.33 6.87 -3.89
CA ILE A 34 2.99 8.07 -4.65
C ILE A 34 4.25 8.61 -5.32
N GLY A 35 4.11 9.15 -6.53
CA GLY A 35 5.18 9.89 -7.21
C GLY A 35 4.98 11.39 -7.14
N PHE A 36 6.09 12.12 -7.23
CA PHE A 36 6.11 13.53 -7.52
C PHE A 36 6.86 13.79 -8.83
N SER A 37 6.33 14.67 -9.66
CA SER A 37 7.02 15.19 -10.85
C SER A 37 8.09 16.22 -10.48
N PRO A 38 8.99 16.60 -11.40
CA PRO A 38 9.99 17.63 -11.17
C PRO A 38 9.45 18.99 -10.70
N ASP A 39 8.21 19.34 -11.07
CA ASP A 39 7.52 20.56 -10.65
C ASP A 39 6.77 20.42 -9.31
N GLY A 40 6.86 19.26 -8.65
CA GLY A 40 6.21 18.99 -7.38
C GLY A 40 4.75 18.53 -7.47
N THR A 41 4.23 18.23 -8.66
CA THR A 41 2.86 17.69 -8.81
C THR A 41 2.77 16.27 -8.23
N ALA A 42 1.91 16.10 -7.23
CA ALA A 42 1.63 14.82 -6.60
C ALA A 42 0.85 13.89 -7.53
N GLY A 43 1.17 12.59 -7.48
CA GLY A 43 0.52 11.57 -8.31
C GLY A 43 1.13 11.41 -9.70
N GLN A 44 2.21 12.13 -10.00
CA GLN A 44 2.92 12.08 -11.28
C GLN A 44 4.38 11.71 -11.10
N PHE A 45 5.03 11.19 -12.15
CA PHE A 45 6.45 10.86 -12.11
C PHE A 45 7.08 10.96 -13.49
N ALA A 46 8.29 11.54 -13.57
CA ALA A 46 9.10 11.56 -14.79
C ALA A 46 9.92 10.28 -14.87
N ARG A 47 9.57 9.38 -15.80
CA ARG A 47 10.23 8.09 -15.98
C ARG A 47 11.36 8.22 -16.99
N ILE A 48 12.50 7.58 -16.70
CA ILE A 48 13.63 7.54 -17.62
C ILE A 48 13.18 6.93 -18.95
N GLY A 49 13.47 7.61 -20.05
CA GLY A 49 13.08 7.17 -21.40
C GLY A 49 11.65 7.49 -21.82
N GLN A 50 10.89 8.27 -21.04
CA GLN A 50 9.59 8.81 -21.43
C GLN A 50 9.66 10.33 -21.54
N GLU A 51 9.04 10.88 -22.59
CA GLU A 51 9.02 12.33 -22.83
C GLU A 51 8.16 13.08 -21.80
N SER A 52 7.07 12.46 -21.35
CA SER A 52 6.07 13.07 -20.48
C SER A 52 5.93 12.37 -19.14
N THR A 53 5.45 13.13 -18.14
CA THR A 53 5.12 12.57 -16.83
C THR A 53 3.91 11.63 -16.93
N THR A 54 3.94 10.56 -16.16
CA THR A 54 2.84 9.59 -16.07
C THR A 54 2.40 9.37 -14.64
N THR A 55 1.24 8.74 -14.45
CA THR A 55 0.65 8.54 -13.11
C THR A 55 1.52 7.66 -12.21
N SER A 56 1.48 7.95 -10.91
CA SER A 56 2.22 7.22 -9.87
C SER A 56 1.56 7.41 -8.50
N CYS A 57 0.86 6.42 -7.92
CA CYS A 57 0.63 5.06 -8.41
C CYS A 57 -0.45 4.98 -9.49
N GLY A 58 -0.09 4.44 -10.66
CA GLY A 58 -1.02 4.33 -11.80
C GLY A 58 -2.28 3.49 -11.50
N ALA A 59 -2.16 2.38 -10.76
CA ALA A 59 -3.31 1.51 -10.45
C ALA A 59 -4.32 2.18 -9.51
N VAL A 60 -3.83 2.84 -8.46
CA VAL A 60 -4.65 3.58 -7.48
C VAL A 60 -5.37 4.74 -8.17
N ILE A 61 -4.65 5.52 -8.99
CA ILE A 61 -5.23 6.63 -9.76
C ILE A 61 -6.22 6.12 -10.81
N ALA A 62 -5.93 5.00 -11.48
CA ALA A 62 -6.86 4.38 -12.42
C ALA A 62 -8.14 3.91 -11.72
N ALA A 63 -8.05 3.31 -10.53
CA ALA A 63 -9.22 2.88 -9.77
C ALA A 63 -10.10 4.07 -9.35
N TYR A 64 -9.47 5.17 -8.91
CA TYR A 64 -10.16 6.42 -8.62
C TYR A 64 -10.87 6.99 -9.85
N ASN A 65 -10.18 7.10 -10.99
CA ASN A 65 -10.77 7.62 -12.23
C ASN A 65 -11.90 6.73 -12.74
N GLN A 66 -11.77 5.41 -12.61
CA GLN A 66 -12.81 4.43 -12.91
C GLN A 66 -14.06 4.68 -12.06
N LEU A 67 -13.90 4.85 -10.75
CA LEU A 67 -15.04 5.13 -9.86
C LEU A 67 -15.74 6.47 -10.17
N ARG A 68 -15.00 7.45 -10.69
CA ARG A 68 -15.53 8.77 -11.09
C ARG A 68 -16.24 8.78 -12.42
N SER A 69 -15.98 7.82 -13.31
CA SER A 69 -16.58 7.81 -14.65
C SER A 69 -18.09 7.47 -14.65
N GLY A 70 -18.69 7.21 -13.48
CA GLY A 70 -20.13 7.00 -13.30
C GLY A 70 -20.67 5.66 -13.83
N GLY A 71 -19.84 4.86 -14.49
CA GLY A 71 -20.20 3.54 -15.01
C GLY A 71 -20.14 2.45 -13.94
N SER A 72 -21.04 1.47 -14.02
CA SER A 72 -20.91 0.23 -13.24
C SER A 72 -19.73 -0.58 -13.78
N MET A 73 -18.72 -0.81 -12.95
CA MET A 73 -17.61 -1.70 -13.26
C MET A 73 -17.66 -2.91 -12.32
N PRO A 74 -18.28 -4.02 -12.76
CA PRO A 74 -18.36 -5.23 -11.95
C PRO A 74 -16.96 -5.79 -11.65
N ALA A 75 -16.90 -6.78 -10.76
CA ALA A 75 -15.70 -7.56 -10.55
C ALA A 75 -15.36 -8.30 -11.85
N ASP A 76 -14.11 -8.16 -12.29
CA ASP A 76 -13.57 -8.84 -13.45
C ASP A 76 -12.57 -9.92 -12.99
N PRO A 77 -12.83 -11.21 -13.25
CA PRO A 77 -11.89 -12.29 -12.93
C PRO A 77 -10.52 -12.16 -13.60
N GLN A 78 -10.43 -11.46 -14.73
CA GLN A 78 -9.16 -11.19 -15.42
C GLN A 78 -8.47 -9.92 -14.89
N ASP A 79 -9.17 -9.10 -14.11
CA ASP A 79 -8.69 -7.84 -13.54
C ASP A 79 -9.06 -7.72 -12.04
N MET A 80 -8.85 -8.82 -11.30
CA MET A 80 -9.29 -8.94 -9.90
C MET A 80 -8.60 -7.94 -8.97
N MET A 81 -7.31 -7.66 -9.19
CA MET A 81 -6.59 -6.72 -8.31
C MET A 81 -7.10 -5.28 -8.48
N GLN A 82 -7.43 -4.87 -9.70
CA GLN A 82 -7.98 -3.54 -9.95
C GLN A 82 -9.43 -3.47 -9.48
N SER A 83 -10.20 -4.56 -9.66
CA SER A 83 -11.54 -4.71 -9.09
C SER A 83 -11.54 -4.54 -7.57
N TRP A 84 -10.55 -5.12 -6.89
CA TRP A 84 -10.34 -4.95 -5.45
C TRP A 84 -10.00 -3.51 -5.08
N LEU A 85 -9.13 -2.82 -5.83
CA LEU A 85 -8.81 -1.40 -5.60
C LEU A 85 -10.05 -0.52 -5.75
N ARG A 86 -10.87 -0.73 -6.79
CA ARG A 86 -12.16 -0.02 -6.95
C ARG A 86 -13.07 -0.24 -5.75
N LEU A 87 -13.22 -1.49 -5.30
CA LEU A 87 -14.06 -1.82 -4.16
C LEU A 87 -13.59 -1.10 -2.89
N LYS A 88 -12.28 -1.14 -2.59
CA LYS A 88 -11.70 -0.55 -1.37
C LYS A 88 -11.71 0.98 -1.38
N LEU A 89 -11.54 1.61 -2.55
CA LEU A 89 -11.46 3.06 -2.67
C LEU A 89 -12.81 3.75 -2.84
N LYS A 90 -13.89 3.02 -3.19
CA LYS A 90 -15.22 3.58 -3.46
C LYS A 90 -15.71 4.56 -2.38
N GLY A 91 -15.54 4.22 -1.11
CA GLY A 91 -15.98 5.05 0.01
C GLY A 91 -15.19 6.35 0.19
N ALA A 92 -13.96 6.41 -0.31
CA ALA A 92 -13.08 7.57 -0.18
C ALA A 92 -13.30 8.63 -1.27
N VAL A 93 -13.84 8.23 -2.43
CA VAL A 93 -13.98 9.11 -3.62
C VAL A 93 -14.62 10.47 -3.29
N PRO A 94 -15.76 10.56 -2.56
CA PRO A 94 -16.40 11.86 -2.32
C PRO A 94 -15.55 12.83 -1.51
N GLN A 95 -14.68 12.32 -0.64
CA GLN A 95 -13.78 13.16 0.15
C GLN A 95 -12.55 13.56 -0.65
N VAL A 96 -12.00 12.63 -1.43
CA VAL A 96 -10.86 12.89 -2.33
C VAL A 96 -11.23 13.97 -3.36
N GLU A 97 -12.45 13.95 -3.92
CA GLU A 97 -12.91 14.98 -4.88
C GLU A 97 -13.05 16.39 -4.29
N LYS A 98 -13.27 16.50 -2.97
CA LYS A 98 -13.41 17.79 -2.28
C LYS A 98 -12.09 18.30 -1.70
N SER A 99 -11.02 17.52 -1.80
CA SER A 99 -9.72 17.83 -1.21
C SER A 99 -8.94 18.83 -2.07
N ASP A 100 -8.23 19.73 -1.40
CA ASP A 100 -7.21 20.59 -2.04
C ASP A 100 -5.97 19.79 -2.49
N ARG A 101 -5.82 18.55 -2.02
CA ARG A 101 -4.68 17.66 -2.32
C ARG A 101 -5.17 16.24 -2.65
N PRO A 102 -5.96 16.07 -3.74
CA PRO A 102 -6.68 14.83 -4.00
C PRO A 102 -5.76 13.60 -4.13
N MET A 103 -4.61 13.72 -4.78
CA MET A 103 -3.69 12.59 -4.95
C MET A 103 -3.00 12.17 -3.65
N ILE A 104 -2.82 13.11 -2.71
CA ILE A 104 -2.31 12.83 -1.37
C ILE A 104 -3.37 12.07 -0.58
N ASP A 105 -4.59 12.58 -0.52
CA ASP A 105 -5.68 11.93 0.23
C ASP A 105 -6.03 10.56 -0.37
N LEU A 106 -5.92 10.41 -1.68
CA LEU A 106 -6.11 9.14 -2.37
C LEU A 106 -5.07 8.09 -1.95
N VAL A 107 -3.79 8.44 -1.85
CA VAL A 107 -2.75 7.48 -1.42
C VAL A 107 -2.91 7.11 0.06
N PHE A 108 -3.37 8.04 0.91
CA PHE A 108 -3.72 7.72 2.30
C PHE A 108 -4.93 6.78 2.40
N ALA A 109 -5.97 6.99 1.59
CA ALA A 109 -7.10 6.06 1.51
C ALA A 109 -6.66 4.66 1.06
N ALA A 110 -5.77 4.59 0.06
CA ALA A 110 -5.18 3.33 -0.37
C ALA A 110 -4.37 2.67 0.75
N TYR A 111 -3.56 3.44 1.48
CA TYR A 111 -2.78 2.95 2.62
C TYR A 111 -3.68 2.30 3.67
N LYS A 112 -4.75 2.98 4.09
CA LYS A 112 -5.69 2.45 5.08
C LYS A 112 -6.28 1.10 4.64
N ALA A 113 -6.72 1.00 3.39
CA ALA A 113 -7.25 -0.25 2.85
C ALA A 113 -6.22 -1.38 2.80
N ILE A 114 -4.96 -1.06 2.49
CA ILE A 114 -3.84 -2.01 2.45
C ILE A 114 -3.45 -2.46 3.85
N GLU A 115 -3.41 -1.54 4.83
CA GLU A 115 -3.14 -1.84 6.23
C GLU A 115 -4.21 -2.78 6.80
N GLU A 116 -5.49 -2.47 6.61
CA GLU A 116 -6.60 -3.33 7.04
C GLU A 116 -6.46 -4.74 6.46
N GLU A 117 -6.13 -4.87 5.17
CA GLU A 117 -5.94 -6.16 4.53
C GLU A 117 -4.68 -6.89 5.03
N MET A 118 -3.57 -6.18 5.22
CA MET A 118 -2.33 -6.76 5.76
C MET A 118 -2.56 -7.33 7.17
N LEU A 119 -3.22 -6.57 8.04
CA LEU A 119 -3.56 -7.00 9.39
C LEU A 119 -4.50 -8.21 9.39
N ALA A 120 -5.40 -8.31 8.41
CA ALA A 120 -6.32 -9.43 8.29
C ALA A 120 -5.69 -10.74 7.78
N ILE A 121 -4.54 -10.67 7.08
CA ILE A 121 -3.84 -11.86 6.53
C ILE A 121 -2.60 -12.25 7.33
N ALA A 122 -2.02 -11.32 8.07
CA ALA A 122 -0.84 -11.54 8.88
C ALA A 122 -1.07 -12.63 9.94
N ASN A 123 -0.07 -13.47 10.16
CA ASN A 123 -0.07 -14.50 11.21
C ASN A 123 1.33 -14.69 11.78
N THR A 124 1.43 -15.37 12.92
CA THR A 124 2.69 -15.71 13.58
C THR A 124 2.90 -17.24 13.63
N HIS A 125 2.45 -17.97 12.61
CA HIS A 125 2.52 -19.43 12.55
C HIS A 125 3.89 -19.93 12.05
N PHE A 126 4.97 -19.52 12.71
CA PHE A 126 6.35 -19.87 12.35
C PHE A 126 7.26 -20.06 13.57
N GLY A 127 6.70 -20.60 14.65
CA GLY A 127 7.45 -20.91 15.88
C GLY A 127 7.49 -19.76 16.88
N SER A 128 8.64 -19.57 17.54
CA SER A 128 8.91 -18.55 18.56
C SER A 128 9.35 -17.19 18.00
N GLY A 129 9.44 -17.10 16.67
CA GLY A 129 9.84 -15.90 15.96
C GLY A 129 8.93 -14.70 16.18
N HIS A 130 9.41 -13.54 15.73
CA HIS A 130 8.67 -12.28 15.79
C HIS A 130 8.23 -11.89 14.38
N LEU A 131 7.02 -11.37 14.25
CA LEU A 131 6.55 -10.65 13.07
C LEU A 131 6.68 -9.15 13.32
N VAL A 132 7.55 -8.50 12.57
CA VAL A 132 7.63 -7.05 12.49
C VAL A 132 6.86 -6.57 11.26
N LEU A 133 5.90 -5.68 11.46
CA LEU A 133 5.17 -5.02 10.39
C LEU A 133 5.59 -3.55 10.34
N LEU A 134 6.08 -3.10 9.18
CA LEU A 134 6.39 -1.71 8.87
C LEU A 134 5.51 -1.25 7.71
N GLY A 135 4.40 -0.59 8.02
CA GLY A 135 3.48 -0.03 7.05
C GLY A 135 3.77 1.44 6.82
N GLY A 136 3.64 1.89 5.57
CA GLY A 136 3.81 3.31 5.26
C GLY A 136 3.52 3.64 3.80
N ILE A 137 3.84 4.87 3.41
CA ILE A 137 3.72 5.32 2.03
C ILE A 137 5.13 5.47 1.46
N GLN A 138 5.42 4.75 0.38
CA GLN A 138 6.63 4.98 -0.40
C GLN A 138 6.46 6.24 -1.26
N ILE A 139 7.42 7.15 -1.19
CA ILE A 139 7.41 8.43 -1.90
C ILE A 139 8.52 8.40 -2.95
N ASN A 140 8.12 8.40 -4.21
CA ASN A 140 9.05 8.40 -5.34
C ASN A 140 9.30 9.84 -5.79
N MET A 141 10.55 10.27 -5.71
CA MET A 141 10.97 11.63 -6.05
C MET A 141 11.67 11.68 -7.41
N PRO A 142 11.55 12.78 -8.16
CA PRO A 142 12.21 12.94 -9.45
C PRO A 142 13.73 13.00 -9.26
N TYR A 143 14.49 12.51 -10.25
CA TYR A 143 15.95 12.66 -10.25
C TYR A 143 16.35 14.14 -10.11
N PRO A 144 17.38 14.48 -9.30
CA PRO A 144 18.29 13.60 -8.55
C PRO A 144 17.86 13.31 -7.11
N LEU A 145 16.64 13.66 -6.71
CA LEU A 145 16.20 13.55 -5.33
C LEU A 145 16.03 12.07 -4.91
N PRO A 146 16.42 11.71 -3.66
CA PRO A 146 16.19 10.36 -3.15
C PRO A 146 14.68 10.11 -2.94
N GLY A 147 14.29 8.84 -3.01
CA GLY A 147 12.98 8.42 -2.54
C GLY A 147 12.90 8.46 -1.01
N PHE A 148 11.69 8.59 -0.49
CA PHE A 148 11.41 8.56 0.95
C PHE A 148 10.41 7.44 1.27
N PHE A 149 10.30 7.11 2.54
CA PHE A 149 9.25 6.26 3.08
C PHE A 149 8.67 6.97 4.30
N MET A 150 7.36 7.11 4.36
CA MET A 150 6.66 7.69 5.50
C MET A 150 6.03 6.57 6.32
N PRO A 151 6.61 6.20 7.48
CA PRO A 151 6.04 5.19 8.35
C PRO A 151 4.70 5.66 8.92
N LEU A 152 3.70 4.78 8.85
CA LEU A 152 2.36 4.99 9.42
C LEU A 152 1.95 3.84 10.35
N HIS A 153 2.69 2.73 10.32
CA HIS A 153 2.54 1.59 11.19
C HIS A 153 3.90 0.98 11.48
N PHE A 154 4.23 0.77 12.75
CA PHE A 154 5.39 0.01 13.12
C PHE A 154 5.09 -0.80 14.38
N SER A 155 5.09 -2.12 14.26
CA SER A 155 4.77 -2.98 15.39
C SER A 155 5.46 -4.32 15.31
N ILE A 156 5.58 -4.95 16.47
CA ILE A 156 6.09 -6.30 16.64
C ILE A 156 5.00 -7.19 17.24
N ARG A 157 4.91 -8.42 16.73
CA ARG A 157 3.96 -9.46 17.17
C ARG A 157 4.72 -10.77 17.39
N ALA A 158 4.21 -11.60 18.28
CA ALA A 158 4.67 -12.97 18.45
C ALA A 158 3.48 -13.84 18.86
N LYS A 159 3.66 -15.15 18.79
CA LYS A 159 2.61 -16.10 19.16
C LYS A 159 2.15 -15.85 20.60
N SER A 160 0.83 -15.69 20.78
CA SER A 160 0.21 -15.50 22.09
C SER A 160 0.63 -14.23 22.85
N LEU A 161 1.22 -13.25 22.16
CA LEU A 161 1.53 -11.93 22.70
C LEU A 161 0.73 -10.86 21.97
N GLU A 162 0.26 -9.87 22.71
CA GLU A 162 -0.35 -8.68 22.14
C GLU A 162 0.63 -7.94 21.24
N ALA A 163 0.12 -7.33 20.16
CA ALA A 163 0.92 -6.52 19.27
C ALA A 163 1.47 -5.31 20.04
N LYS A 164 2.80 -5.11 20.00
CA LYS A 164 3.42 -3.93 20.58
C LYS A 164 3.64 -2.89 19.50
N ASP A 165 3.06 -1.71 19.69
CA ASP A 165 3.32 -0.52 18.89
C ASP A 165 4.73 0.02 19.17
N LEU A 166 5.45 0.32 18.10
CA LEU A 166 6.82 0.83 18.09
C LEU A 166 6.91 2.19 17.38
N MET A 167 5.80 2.81 17.00
CA MET A 167 5.79 4.09 16.25
C MET A 167 6.53 5.23 16.96
N SER A 168 6.65 5.19 18.30
CA SER A 168 7.37 6.21 19.08
C SER A 168 8.86 6.33 18.74
N VAL A 169 9.46 5.36 18.05
CA VAL A 169 10.86 5.45 17.59
C VAL A 169 11.07 6.49 16.48
N PHE A 170 10.00 6.92 15.82
CA PHE A 170 10.04 7.94 14.76
C PHE A 170 9.67 9.35 15.28
N GLY A 171 9.37 9.49 16.57
CA GLY A 171 8.96 10.74 17.22
C GLY A 171 10.07 11.46 17.97
#